data_AF-A0AAD4P9S5-F1
#
_entry.id   AF-A0AAD4P9S5-F1
#
_cell.length_a   1.000
_cell.length_b   1.000
_cell.length_c   1.000
_cell.angle_alpha   90.00
_cell.angle_beta   90.00
_cell.angle_gamma   90.00
#
_symmetry.space_group_name_H-M   'P 1'
#
loop_
_entity.id
_entity.type
_entity.pdbx_description
1 polymer ?
#
loop_
_entity_poly.entity_id
_entity_poly.type
_entity_poly.pdbx_seq_one_letter_code
_entity_poly.pdbx_strand_id
1 'polypeptide(L)'
;MAMAKRFDEFQIDSLKLAFEESEHLTKDKKMDLVKVTGLDMEQITSWFNRKRARKRGKESILKLQRINAELKQLLQQRHDWETKLQKELEESKRREAELEEENLLLKRRLTNSASVMDFVHGYP
;
A
#
# COMPACT_ATOMS: atom_id res chain seq x y z
N MET A 1 6.46 31.67 -26.82
CA MET A 1 6.11 30.25 -26.63
C MET A 1 6.09 29.56 -27.98
N ALA A 2 6.95 28.56 -28.22
CA ALA A 2 7.03 27.89 -29.52
C ALA A 2 5.89 26.85 -29.64
N MET A 3 5.04 27.03 -30.65
CA MET A 3 3.91 26.16 -30.93
C MET A 3 4.40 24.75 -31.24
N ALA A 4 3.86 23.74 -30.56
CA ALA A 4 4.23 22.35 -30.80
C ALA A 4 3.88 21.99 -32.26
N LYS A 5 4.87 21.91 -33.14
CA LYS A 5 4.70 21.35 -34.49
C LYS A 5 4.05 19.98 -34.35
N ARG A 6 2.77 19.88 -34.68
CA ARG A 6 2.08 18.59 -34.80
C ARG A 6 2.62 17.92 -36.06
N PHE A 7 3.15 16.72 -35.89
CA PHE A 7 3.50 15.87 -37.01
C PHE A 7 2.21 15.34 -37.63
N ASP A 8 2.25 15.09 -38.93
CA ASP A 8 1.17 14.47 -39.66
C ASP A 8 0.94 13.02 -39.17
N GLU A 9 -0.25 12.48 -39.43
CA GLU A 9 -0.63 11.14 -38.97
C GLU A 9 0.32 10.07 -39.51
N PHE A 10 0.67 10.13 -40.80
CA PHE A 10 1.66 9.24 -41.41
C PHE A 10 3.05 9.33 -40.75
N GLN A 11 3.49 10.53 -40.39
CA GLN A 11 4.76 10.74 -39.71
C GLN A 11 4.74 10.14 -38.31
N ILE A 12 3.64 10.36 -37.58
CA ILE A 12 3.45 9.79 -36.25
C ILE A 12 3.44 8.26 -36.30
N ASP A 13 2.75 7.66 -37.27
CA ASP A 13 2.64 6.21 -37.38
C ASP A 13 3.96 5.58 -37.80
N SER A 14 4.70 6.18 -38.72
CA SER A 14 6.07 5.76 -39.06
C SER A 14 6.99 5.78 -37.83
N LEU A 15 6.91 6.83 -37.01
CA LEU A 15 7.70 6.95 -35.77
C LEU A 15 7.27 5.93 -34.71
N LYS A 16 5.97 5.63 -34.59
CA LYS A 16 5.45 4.59 -33.67
C LYS A 16 5.92 3.20 -34.08
N LEU A 17 5.77 2.84 -35.35
CA LEU A 17 6.21 1.54 -35.88
C LEU A 17 7.71 1.32 -35.66
N ALA A 18 8.53 2.33 -35.96
CA ALA A 18 9.97 2.24 -35.70
C ALA A 18 10.30 2.15 -34.20
N PHE A 19 9.52 2.80 -33.33
CA PHE A 19 9.70 2.70 -31.88
C PHE A 19 9.31 1.33 -31.33
N GLU A 20 8.31 0.68 -31.93
CA GLU A 20 7.91 -0.68 -31.59
C GLU A 20 8.97 -1.71 -32.01
N GLU A 21 9.63 -1.49 -33.16
CA GLU A 21 10.78 -2.30 -33.58
C GLU A 21 11.99 -2.07 -32.65
N SER A 22 12.30 -0.81 -32.34
CA SER A 22 13.38 -0.47 -31.40
C SER A 22 13.17 0.89 -30.74
N GLU A 23 13.20 0.91 -29.41
CA GLU A 23 13.15 2.15 -28.64
C GLU A 23 14.42 3.00 -28.79
N HIS A 24 15.53 2.40 -29.25
CA HIS A 24 16.84 3.02 -29.40
C HIS A 24 17.32 2.91 -30.84
N LEU A 25 17.00 3.91 -31.64
CA LEU A 25 17.41 3.95 -33.04
C LEU A 25 18.93 4.06 -33.20
N THR A 26 19.48 3.24 -34.10
CA THR A 26 20.81 3.40 -34.68
C THR A 26 20.85 4.60 -35.63
N LYS A 27 22.05 5.04 -36.03
CA LYS A 27 22.21 6.16 -36.98
C LYS A 27 21.57 5.89 -38.34
N ASP A 28 21.65 4.65 -38.83
CA ASP A 28 21.11 4.30 -40.15
C ASP A 28 19.57 4.30 -40.16
N LYS A 29 18.94 3.66 -39.17
CA LYS A 29 17.48 3.69 -38.99
C LYS A 29 16.94 5.11 -38.81
N LYS A 30 17.73 5.95 -38.15
CA LYS A 30 17.49 7.39 -38.02
C LYS A 30 17.48 8.10 -39.38
N MET A 31 18.45 7.82 -40.24
CA MET A 31 18.50 8.37 -41.60
C MET A 31 17.36 7.86 -42.49
N ASP A 32 16.97 6.59 -42.33
CA ASP A 32 15.84 6.03 -43.07
C ASP A 32 14.52 6.73 -42.67
N LEU A 33 14.32 7.00 -41.39
CA LEU A 33 13.16 7.77 -40.92
C LEU A 33 13.15 9.19 -41.46
N VAL A 34 14.31 9.86 -41.58
CA VAL A 34 14.40 11.19 -42.22
C VAL A 34 13.89 11.11 -43.65
N LYS A 35 14.33 10.11 -44.42
CA LYS A 35 13.93 9.93 -45.82
C LYS A 35 12.43 9.63 -45.96
N VAL A 36 11.89 8.77 -45.11
CA VAL A 36 10.48 8.34 -45.19
C VAL A 36 9.53 9.45 -44.71
N THR A 37 9.86 10.11 -43.60
CA THR A 37 8.94 11.06 -42.94
C THR A 37 9.15 12.51 -43.35
N GLY A 38 10.29 12.84 -43.97
CA GLY A 38 10.71 14.22 -44.25
C GLY A 38 11.05 15.04 -43.01
N LEU A 39 11.08 14.42 -41.82
CA LEU A 39 11.45 15.07 -40.57
C LEU A 39 12.97 15.19 -40.44
N ASP A 40 13.41 16.22 -39.73
CA ASP A 40 14.81 16.36 -39.36
C ASP A 40 15.21 15.35 -38.27
N MET A 41 16.52 15.11 -38.18
CA MET A 41 17.13 14.24 -37.21
C MET A 41 16.92 14.66 -35.75
N GLU A 42 16.91 15.96 -35.45
CA GLU A 42 16.61 16.47 -34.12
C GLU A 42 15.13 16.23 -33.76
N GLN A 43 14.21 16.45 -34.70
CA GLN A 43 12.79 16.16 -34.51
C GLN A 43 12.55 14.68 -34.18
N ILE A 44 13.15 13.75 -34.94
CA ILE A 44 13.06 12.31 -34.69
C ILE A 44 13.66 11.99 -33.31
N THR A 45 14.86 12.46 -33.01
CA THR A 45 15.54 12.20 -31.73
C THR A 45 14.72 12.74 -30.54
N SER A 46 14.18 13.95 -30.66
CA SER A 46 13.33 14.59 -29.65
C SER A 46 12.04 13.80 -29.43
N TRP A 47 11.39 13.32 -30.50
CA TRP A 47 10.19 12.50 -30.38
C TRP A 47 10.49 11.19 -29.64
N PHE A 48 11.58 10.50 -29.98
CA PHE A 48 12.00 9.26 -29.32
C PHE A 48 12.34 9.49 -27.84
N ASN A 49 13.07 10.56 -27.51
CA ASN A 49 13.35 10.96 -26.13
C ASN A 49 12.06 11.17 -25.32
N ARG A 50 11.11 11.92 -25.89
CA ARG A 50 9.80 12.18 -25.25
C ARG A 50 8.98 10.90 -25.11
N LYS A 51 8.97 10.03 -26.10
CA LYS A 51 8.24 8.74 -26.05
C LYS A 51 8.81 7.84 -24.95
N ARG A 52 10.14 7.70 -24.85
CA ARG A 52 10.79 6.96 -23.76
C ARG A 52 10.51 7.57 -22.39
N ALA A 53 10.59 8.90 -22.27
CA ALA A 53 10.29 9.59 -21.01
C ALA A 53 8.83 9.34 -20.56
N ARG A 54 7.87 9.41 -21.49
CA ARG A 54 6.47 9.09 -21.21
C ARG A 54 6.26 7.63 -20.82
N LYS A 55 6.94 6.68 -21.49
CA LYS A 55 6.88 5.25 -21.15
C LYS A 55 7.37 5.02 -19.72
N ARG A 56 8.55 5.53 -19.36
CA ARG A 56 9.08 5.45 -17.98
C ARG A 56 8.16 6.11 -16.97
N GLY A 57 7.60 7.27 -17.29
CA GLY A 57 6.62 7.95 -16.43
C GLY A 57 5.40 7.08 -16.15
N LYS A 58 4.84 6.44 -17.18
CA LYS A 58 3.71 5.52 -17.04
C LYS A 58 4.07 4.30 -16.20
N GLU A 59 5.23 3.70 -16.40
CA GLU A 59 5.72 2.56 -15.60
C GLU A 59 5.89 2.93 -14.13
N SER A 60 6.47 4.10 -13.83
CA SER A 60 6.59 4.61 -12.47
C SER A 60 5.24 4.84 -11.81
N ILE A 61 4.27 5.41 -12.54
CA ILE A 61 2.90 5.61 -12.03
C ILE A 61 2.25 4.27 -11.68
N LEU A 62 2.35 3.27 -12.57
CA LEU A 62 1.80 1.94 -12.33
C LEU A 62 2.44 1.28 -11.10
N LYS A 63 3.77 1.40 -10.95
CA LYS A 63 4.48 0.90 -9.77
C LYS A 63 4.01 1.58 -8.48
N LEU A 64 3.85 2.90 -8.50
CA LEU A 64 3.33 3.66 -7.35
C LEU A 64 1.89 3.26 -7.02
N GLN A 65 1.04 3.04 -8.02
CA GLN A 65 -0.34 2.58 -7.81
C GLN A 65 -0.38 1.21 -7.13
N ARG A 66 0.47 0.28 -7.56
CA ARG A 66 0.60 -1.03 -6.93
C ARG A 66 1.04 -0.92 -5.47
N ILE A 67 2.12 -0.18 -5.20
CA ILE A 67 2.63 0.02 -3.84
C ILE A 67 1.56 0.67 -2.96
N ASN A 68 0.84 1.67 -3.46
CA ASN A 68 -0.23 2.31 -2.70
C ASN A 68 -1.38 1.36 -2.39
N ALA A 69 -1.73 0.44 -3.30
CA ALA A 69 -2.74 -0.57 -3.05
C ALA A 69 -2.29 -1.56 -1.96
N GLU A 70 -1.04 -2.04 -2.04
CA GLU A 70 -0.44 -2.92 -1.03
C GLU A 70 -0.38 -2.25 0.35
N LEU A 71 0.05 -0.98 0.42
CA LEU A 71 0.07 -0.22 1.66
C LEU A 71 -1.32 -0.03 2.27
N LYS A 72 -2.34 0.25 1.45
CA LYS A 72 -3.73 0.37 1.95
C LYS A 72 -4.22 -0.94 2.56
N GLN A 73 -3.93 -2.08 1.92
CA GLN A 73 -4.29 -3.38 2.45
C GLN A 73 -3.59 -3.66 3.79
N LEU A 74 -2.29 -3.37 3.90
CA LEU A 74 -1.54 -3.54 5.14
C LEU A 74 -2.06 -2.65 6.27
N LEU A 75 -2.40 -1.40 5.97
CA LEU A 75 -3.00 -0.49 6.95
C LEU A 75 -4.34 -1.02 7.44
N GLN A 76 -5.18 -1.53 6.54
CA GLN A 76 -6.46 -2.14 6.91
C GLN A 76 -6.26 -3.36 7.81
N GLN A 77 -5.37 -4.29 7.41
CA GLN A 77 -5.07 -5.48 8.21
C GLN A 77 -4.55 -5.14 9.60
N ARG A 78 -3.66 -4.13 9.70
CA ARG A 78 -3.18 -3.64 11.00
C ARG A 78 -4.34 -3.12 11.85
N HIS A 79 -5.21 -2.30 11.26
CA HIS A 79 -6.35 -1.73 11.98
C HIS A 79 -7.32 -2.81 12.48
N ASP A 80 -7.62 -3.81 11.65
CA ASP A 80 -8.47 -4.94 12.01
C ASP A 80 -7.85 -5.75 13.16
N TRP A 81 -6.53 -5.98 13.09
CA TRP A 81 -5.78 -6.65 14.15
C TRP A 81 -5.80 -5.87 15.46
N GLU A 82 -5.55 -4.57 15.41
CA GLU A 82 -5.58 -3.70 16.58
C GLU A 82 -6.96 -3.68 17.23
N THR A 83 -8.02 -3.61 16.42
CA THR A 83 -9.41 -3.68 16.88
C THR A 83 -9.71 -5.01 17.57
N LYS A 84 -9.20 -6.11 17.02
CA LYS A 84 -9.33 -7.44 17.64
C LYS A 84 -8.62 -7.50 18.98
N LEU A 85 -7.38 -7.02 19.05
CA LEU A 85 -6.58 -7.03 20.27
C LEU A 85 -7.22 -6.17 21.37
N GLN A 86 -7.80 -5.02 21.00
CA GLN A 86 -8.54 -4.18 21.94
C GLN A 86 -9.75 -4.92 22.54
N LYS A 87 -10.51 -5.65 21.72
CA LYS A 87 -11.63 -6.46 22.21
C LYS A 87 -11.16 -7.56 23.17
N GLU A 88 -10.12 -8.29 22.81
CA GLU A 88 -9.56 -9.34 23.67
C GLU A 88 -9.06 -8.78 25.01
N LEU A 89 -8.43 -7.59 24.98
CA LEU A 89 -7.98 -6.90 26.18
C LEU A 89 -9.14 -6.51 27.09
N GLU A 90 -10.21 -5.93 26.54
CA GLU A 90 -11.40 -5.55 27.31
C GLU A 90 -12.11 -6.79 27.89
N GLU A 91 -12.22 -7.87 27.14
CA GLU A 91 -12.75 -9.15 27.64
C GLU A 91 -11.87 -9.75 28.75
N SER A 92 -10.55 -9.62 28.65
CA SER A 92 -9.63 -10.07 29.70
C SER A 92 -9.80 -9.26 30.98
N LYS A 93 -9.84 -7.93 30.87
CA LYS A 93 -10.07 -7.04 32.02
C LYS A 93 -11.40 -7.31 32.70
N ARG A 94 -12.45 -7.56 31.91
CA ARG A 94 -13.77 -7.91 32.45
C ARG A 94 -13.72 -9.20 33.25
N ARG A 95 -13.09 -10.26 32.70
CA ARG A 95 -12.93 -11.54 33.39
C ARG A 95 -12.11 -11.40 34.67
N GLU A 96 -11.07 -10.58 34.65
CA GLU A 96 -10.26 -10.28 35.83
C GLU A 96 -11.09 -9.60 36.92
N ALA A 97 -11.90 -8.60 36.58
CA ALA A 97 -12.80 -7.93 37.53
C ALA A 97 -13.84 -8.89 38.14
N GLU A 98 -14.42 -9.79 37.34
CA GLU A 98 -15.35 -10.83 37.82
C GLU A 98 -14.66 -11.77 38.83
N LEU A 99 -13.42 -12.20 38.54
CA LEU A 99 -12.63 -13.04 39.45
C LEU A 99 -12.21 -12.30 40.73
N GLU A 100 -11.88 -11.01 40.64
CA GLU A 100 -11.57 -10.18 41.81
C GLU A 100 -12.80 -10.04 42.73
N GLU A 101 -13.98 -9.82 42.16
CA GLU A 101 -15.24 -9.74 42.91
C GLU A 101 -15.56 -11.08 43.60
N GLU A 102 -15.45 -12.21 42.88
CA GLU A 102 -15.65 -13.53 43.47
C GLU A 102 -14.65 -13.80 44.61
N ASN A 103 -13.37 -13.47 44.40
CA ASN A 103 -12.35 -13.58 45.44
C ASN A 103 -12.66 -12.74 46.68
N LEU A 104 -13.21 -11.54 46.51
CA LEU A 104 -13.66 -10.69 47.63
C LEU A 104 -14.82 -11.34 48.39
N LEU A 105 -15.79 -11.90 47.68
CA LEU A 105 -16.94 -12.60 48.29
C LEU A 105 -16.49 -13.85 49.07
N LEU A 106 -15.59 -14.64 48.49
CA LEU A 106 -15.03 -15.82 49.14
C LEU A 106 -14.24 -15.45 50.40
N LYS A 107 -13.39 -14.42 50.34
CA LYS A 107 -12.68 -13.91 51.51
C LYS A 107 -13.64 -13.50 52.63
N ARG A 108 -14.71 -12.77 52.33
CA ARG A 108 -15.74 -12.40 53.32
C ARG A 108 -16.40 -13.63 53.94
N ARG A 109 -16.77 -14.63 53.13
CA ARG A 109 -17.37 -15.88 53.63
C ARG A 109 -16.43 -16.64 54.56
N LEU A 110 -15.15 -16.74 54.20
CA LEU A 110 -14.14 -17.40 55.01
C LEU A 110 -13.93 -16.67 56.35
N THR A 111 -13.83 -15.34 56.34
CA THR A 111 -13.72 -14.54 57.58
C THR A 111 -14.92 -14.76 58.50
N ASN A 112 -16.13 -14.75 57.96
CA ASN A 112 -17.34 -15.00 58.75
C ASN A 112 -17.38 -16.43 59.29
N SER A 113 -16.94 -17.42 58.51
CA SER A 113 -16.87 -18.83 58.94
C SER A 113 -15.79 -19.06 60.01
N ALA A 114 -14.63 -18.40 59.90
CA ALA A 114 -13.57 -18.45 60.90
C ALA A 114 -14.02 -17.83 62.22
N SER A 115 -14.73 -16.70 62.16
CA SER A 115 -15.30 -16.04 63.34
C SER A 115 -16.38 -16.88 64.03
N VAL A 116 -17.15 -17.68 63.29
CA VAL A 116 -18.11 -18.66 63.84
C VAL A 116 -17.39 -19.88 64.47
N MET A 117 -16.29 -20.36 63.87
CA MET A 117 -15.50 -21.47 64.42
C MET A 117 -14.78 -21.10 65.72
N ASP A 118 -14.29 -19.85 65.84
CA ASP A 118 -13.69 -19.33 67.09
C ASP A 118 -14.73 -19.19 68.22
N PHE A 119 -16.01 -18.96 67.90
CA PHE A 119 -17.10 -18.89 68.88
C PHE A 119 -17.53 -20.28 69.39
N VAL A 120 -17.41 -21.33 68.58
CA VAL A 120 -17.81 -22.70 68.92
C VAL A 120 -16.79 -23.41 69.81
N HIS A 121 -15.51 -23.01 69.78
CA HIS A 121 -14.46 -23.56 70.65
C HIS A 121 -14.29 -22.81 71.99
N GLY A 122 -15.19 -21.87 72.29
CA GLY A 122 -15.13 -20.96 73.44
C GLY A 122 -16.18 -21.19 74.53
N TYR A 123 -16.67 -22.41 74.72
CA TYR A 123 -17.51 -22.75 75.89
C TYR A 123 -16.96 -23.99 76.62
N PRO A 124 -16.66 -23.91 77.94
CA PRO A 124 -16.22 -25.03 78.76
C PRO A 124 -17.32 -26.06 79.05
#